data_AF-A0AAU9X8X2-F1
#
_entry.id   AF-A0AAU9X8X2-F1
#
_cell.length_a   1.000
_cell.length_b   1.000
_cell.length_c   1.000
_cell.angle_alpha   90.00
_cell.angle_beta   90.00
_cell.angle_gamma   90.00
#
_symmetry.space_group_name_H-M   'P 1'
#
loop_
_entity.id
_entity.type
_entity.pdbx_description
1 polymer ?
#
loop_
_entity_poly.entity_id
_entity_poly.type
_entity_poly.pdbx_seq_one_letter_code
_entity_poly.pdbx_strand_id
1 'polypeptide(L)'
;KIIRFLTDSEGRILSLLIDYYNSKLNLVNIYSPNTISDRKNFNCVDNVLDKLNCSAILLSDQKLLRSLCADFSLTDIWRKNNPRKVTFTWSNKDHTQASRIDRFLVAKGLTLVTKCNILPCVYDLSDHDF
;
A
#
# COMPACT_ATOMS: atom_id res chain seq x y z
N LYS A 1 -13.20 19.21 4.49
CA LYS A 1 -14.30 18.72 5.35
C LYS A 1 -14.64 17.28 4.96
N ILE A 2 -14.85 16.37 5.91
CA ILE A 2 -15.38 15.03 5.58
C ILE A 2 -16.87 15.17 5.25
N ILE A 3 -17.27 14.71 4.07
CA ILE A 3 -18.66 14.74 3.58
C ILE A 3 -19.36 13.43 3.92
N ARG A 4 -18.68 12.29 3.75
CA ARG A 4 -19.22 10.95 3.96
C ARG A 4 -18.12 10.00 4.41
N PHE A 5 -18.49 9.03 5.25
CA PHE A 5 -17.65 7.89 5.57
C PHE A 5 -18.42 6.59 5.31
N LEU A 6 -17.71 5.54 4.92
CA LEU A 6 -18.22 4.18 4.75
C LEU A 6 -17.22 3.19 5.34
N THR A 7 -17.73 2.15 5.96
CA THR A 7 -16.93 1.02 6.45
C THR A 7 -17.54 -0.30 5.99
N ASP A 8 -16.71 -1.32 5.84
CA ASP A 8 -17.19 -2.70 5.72
C ASP A 8 -17.56 -3.27 7.10
N SER A 9 -18.18 -4.46 7.12
CA SER A 9 -18.58 -5.14 8.35
C SER A 9 -17.40 -5.73 9.13
N GLU A 10 -16.24 -5.92 8.50
CA GLU A 10 -15.06 -6.52 9.13
C GLU A 10 -14.03 -5.48 9.62
N GLY A 11 -14.32 -4.19 9.42
CA GLY A 11 -13.44 -3.09 9.80
C GLY A 11 -12.12 -3.05 9.02
N ARG A 12 -12.09 -3.60 7.81
CA ARG A 12 -10.92 -3.63 6.93
C ARG A 12 -10.88 -2.44 5.98
N ILE A 13 -12.04 -1.94 5.58
CA ILE A 13 -12.18 -0.88 4.60
C ILE A 13 -12.76 0.35 5.29
N LEU A 14 -12.08 1.47 5.13
CA LEU A 14 -12.60 2.79 5.51
C LEU A 14 -12.50 3.70 4.28
N SER A 15 -13.63 4.18 3.78
CA SER A 15 -13.71 5.11 2.66
C SER A 15 -14.24 6.47 3.15
N LEU A 16 -13.44 7.51 2.95
CA LEU A 16 -13.73 8.88 3.37
C LEU A 16 -13.84 9.79 2.14
N LEU A 17 -15.03 10.33 1.89
CA LEU A 17 -15.22 11.38 0.90
C LEU A 17 -14.95 12.73 1.55
N ILE A 18 -13.91 13.42 1.06
CA ILE A 18 -13.41 14.68 1.59
C ILE A 18 -13.66 15.79 0.56
N ASP A 19 -14.23 16.89 1.02
CA ASP A 19 -14.25 18.17 0.31
C ASP A 19 -13.00 18.98 0.64
N TYR A 20 -12.24 19.36 -0.37
CA TYR A 20 -11.00 20.12 -0.21
C TYR A 20 -10.73 20.99 -1.44
N TYR A 21 -10.61 22.31 -1.27
CA TYR A 21 -10.31 23.29 -2.34
C TYR A 21 -11.14 23.07 -3.61
N ASN A 22 -12.48 23.07 -3.47
CA ASN A 22 -13.44 22.85 -4.55
C ASN A 22 -13.30 21.50 -5.28
N SER A 23 -12.61 20.54 -4.67
CA SER A 23 -12.41 19.19 -5.19
C SER A 23 -12.93 18.17 -4.20
N LYS A 24 -13.49 17.08 -4.73
CA LYS A 24 -13.86 15.92 -3.92
C LYS A 24 -12.78 14.86 -4.05
N LEU A 25 -12.22 14.44 -2.93
CA LEU A 25 -11.22 13.39 -2.84
C LEU A 25 -11.82 12.22 -2.08
N ASN A 26 -11.67 11.01 -2.60
CA ASN A 26 -12.03 9.81 -1.86
C ASN A 26 -10.76 9.13 -1.32
N LEU A 27 -10.59 9.10 -0.01
CA LEU A 27 -9.50 8.41 0.66
C LEU A 27 -10.00 7.05 1.13
N VAL A 28 -9.42 5.98 0.60
CA VAL A 28 -9.79 4.60 0.97
C VAL A 28 -8.61 3.95 1.65
N ASN A 29 -8.76 3.62 2.94
CA ASN A 29 -7.85 2.78 3.68
C ASN A 29 -8.33 1.33 3.59
N ILE A 30 -7.42 0.41 3.26
CA ILE A 30 -7.70 -1.03 3.20
C ILE A 30 -6.64 -1.74 4.04
N TYR A 31 -7.08 -2.48 5.04
CA TYR A 31 -6.21 -3.25 5.91
C TYR A 31 -6.27 -4.74 5.58
N SER A 32 -5.13 -5.43 5.70
CA SER A 32 -5.01 -6.84 5.32
C SER A 32 -6.01 -7.74 6.05
N PRO A 33 -6.49 -8.82 5.41
CA PRO A 33 -7.38 -9.81 6.03
C PRO A 33 -6.84 -10.41 7.33
N ASN A 34 -7.70 -11.02 8.14
CA ASN A 34 -7.28 -11.64 9.40
C ASN A 34 -6.66 -13.04 9.24
N THR A 35 -7.07 -13.79 8.22
CA THR A 35 -6.61 -15.16 8.03
C THR A 35 -5.23 -15.18 7.38
N ILE A 36 -4.42 -16.16 7.74
CA ILE A 36 -3.06 -16.31 7.19
C ILE A 36 -3.11 -16.59 5.68
N SER A 37 -4.09 -17.38 5.22
CA SER A 37 -4.29 -17.69 3.80
C SER A 37 -4.56 -16.43 2.99
N ASP A 38 -5.46 -15.57 3.47
CA ASP A 38 -5.89 -14.40 2.71
C ASP A 38 -4.84 -13.28 2.78
N ARG A 39 -4.09 -13.18 3.88
CA ARG A 39 -2.93 -12.28 3.98
C ARG A 39 -1.87 -12.58 2.93
N LYS A 40 -1.58 -13.86 2.65
CA LYS A 40 -0.62 -14.23 1.61
C LYS A 40 -1.05 -13.74 0.22
N ASN A 41 -2.35 -13.73 -0.04
CA ASN A 41 -2.91 -13.26 -1.30
C ASN A 41 -3.11 -11.73 -1.35
N PHE A 42 -3.20 -11.07 -0.20
CA PHE A 42 -3.44 -9.62 -0.11
C PHE A 42 -2.13 -8.81 -0.03
N ASN A 43 -1.14 -9.29 0.72
CA ASN A 43 0.18 -8.65 0.89
C ASN A 43 1.10 -8.89 -0.32
N CYS A 44 0.53 -8.74 -1.51
CA CYS A 44 1.18 -8.91 -2.80
C CYS A 44 2.37 -7.97 -2.97
N VAL A 45 3.43 -8.50 -3.57
CA VAL A 45 4.66 -7.77 -3.91
C VAL A 45 4.73 -7.69 -5.43
N ASP A 46 4.67 -6.48 -5.98
CA ASP A 46 4.65 -6.30 -7.44
C ASP A 46 6.06 -6.16 -8.07
N ASN A 47 7.07 -5.89 -7.25
CA ASN A 47 8.42 -5.61 -7.70
C ASN A 47 9.45 -6.40 -6.88
N VAL A 48 10.47 -6.97 -7.51
CA VAL A 48 11.56 -7.69 -6.81
C VAL A 48 12.24 -6.82 -5.75
N LEU A 49 12.32 -5.50 -5.97
CA LEU A 49 12.90 -4.54 -5.03
C LEU A 49 12.02 -4.29 -3.80
N ASP A 50 10.77 -4.76 -3.80
CA ASP A 50 9.85 -4.65 -2.67
C ASP A 50 9.93 -5.86 -1.73
N LYS A 51 10.83 -6.84 -1.96
CA LYS A 51 11.00 -8.02 -1.10
C LYS A 51 12.47 -8.37 -0.91
N LEU A 52 12.88 -8.56 0.35
CA LEU A 52 14.26 -8.89 0.70
C LEU A 52 14.68 -10.22 0.03
N ASN A 53 15.88 -10.22 -0.56
CA ASN A 53 16.48 -11.38 -1.24
C ASN A 53 15.60 -12.01 -2.33
N CYS A 54 14.76 -11.20 -2.98
CA CYS A 54 13.89 -11.66 -4.06
C CYS A 54 14.56 -11.49 -5.43
N SER A 55 14.81 -12.60 -6.13
CA SER A 55 15.34 -12.60 -7.50
C SER A 55 14.25 -12.59 -8.57
N ALA A 56 13.06 -13.11 -8.26
CA ALA A 56 11.91 -13.15 -9.15
C ALA A 56 10.60 -13.12 -8.35
N ILE A 57 9.58 -12.49 -8.91
CA ILE A 57 8.23 -12.47 -8.35
C ILE A 57 7.35 -13.49 -9.10
N LEU A 58 6.59 -14.28 -8.35
CA LEU A 58 5.61 -15.21 -8.94
C LEU A 58 4.40 -14.43 -9.49
N LEU A 59 3.87 -14.85 -10.64
CA LEU A 59 2.70 -14.19 -11.25
C LEU A 59 1.46 -14.21 -10.34
N SER A 60 1.32 -15.24 -9.51
CA SER A 60 0.28 -15.33 -8.47
C SER A 60 0.33 -14.14 -7.50
N ASP A 61 1.54 -13.72 -7.15
CA ASP A 61 1.80 -12.71 -6.11
C ASP A 61 1.59 -11.28 -6.63
N GLN A 62 1.34 -11.12 -7.94
CA GLN A 62 1.14 -9.82 -8.58
C GLN A 62 -0.30 -9.61 -9.03
N LYS A 63 -1.05 -10.69 -9.27
CA LYS A 63 -2.30 -10.65 -10.04
C LYS A 63 -3.32 -9.70 -9.44
N LEU A 64 -3.61 -9.82 -8.14
CA LEU A 64 -4.68 -9.06 -7.50
C LEU A 64 -4.37 -7.56 -7.41
N LEU A 65 -3.16 -7.21 -6.95
CA LEU A 65 -2.73 -5.81 -6.87
C LEU A 65 -2.65 -5.14 -8.26
N ARG A 66 -2.15 -5.86 -9.27
CA ARG A 66 -2.12 -5.35 -10.65
C ARG A 66 -3.50 -5.17 -11.24
N SER A 67 -4.42 -6.13 -11.05
CA SER A 67 -5.81 -6.00 -11.49
C SER A 67 -6.48 -4.81 -10.83
N LEU A 68 -6.36 -4.66 -9.50
CA LEU A 68 -6.87 -3.49 -8.79
C LEU A 68 -6.32 -2.18 -9.38
N CYS A 69 -5.01 -2.10 -9.60
CA CYS A 69 -4.42 -0.89 -10.17
C CYS A 69 -4.86 -0.64 -11.62
N ALA A 70 -5.06 -1.68 -12.42
CA ALA A 70 -5.52 -1.57 -13.80
C ALA A 70 -6.99 -1.10 -13.85
N ASP A 71 -7.87 -1.80 -13.14
CA ASP A 71 -9.33 -1.59 -13.15
C ASP A 71 -9.70 -0.17 -12.71
N PHE A 72 -8.99 0.36 -11.72
CA PHE A 72 -9.23 1.71 -11.18
C PHE A 72 -8.23 2.77 -11.68
N SER A 73 -7.37 2.42 -12.65
CA SER A 73 -6.34 3.33 -13.18
C SER A 73 -5.49 3.99 -12.09
N LEU A 74 -5.05 3.18 -11.12
CA LEU A 74 -4.22 3.61 -10.01
C LEU A 74 -2.73 3.49 -10.34
N THR A 75 -1.92 4.13 -9.52
CA THR A 75 -0.45 4.08 -9.59
C THR A 75 0.11 4.09 -8.18
N ASP A 76 1.06 3.18 -7.91
CA ASP A 76 1.88 3.23 -6.70
C ASP A 76 2.81 4.45 -6.78
N ILE A 77 2.46 5.50 -6.05
CA ILE A 77 3.15 6.80 -6.16
C ILE A 77 4.56 6.75 -5.57
N TRP A 78 4.77 5.92 -4.54
CA TRP A 78 6.08 5.76 -3.93
C TRP A 78 7.05 5.10 -4.91
N ARG A 79 6.65 4.00 -5.55
CA ARG A 79 7.49 3.29 -6.53
C ARG A 79 7.70 4.11 -7.81
N LYS A 80 6.70 4.89 -8.24
CA LYS A 80 6.85 5.86 -9.34
C LYS A 80 7.96 6.87 -9.05
N ASN A 81 7.99 7.42 -7.84
CA ASN A 81 8.99 8.43 -7.44
C ASN A 81 10.35 7.82 -7.09
N ASN A 82 10.38 6.54 -6.71
CA ASN A 82 11.58 5.83 -6.28
C ASN A 82 11.76 4.51 -7.07
N PRO A 83 11.94 4.55 -8.40
CA PRO A 83 11.87 3.36 -9.26
C PRO A 83 12.93 2.30 -8.96
N ARG A 84 14.05 2.69 -8.34
CA ARG A 84 15.20 1.82 -8.05
C ARG A 84 15.54 1.67 -6.58
N LYS A 85 14.88 2.40 -5.67
CA LYS A 85 15.22 2.30 -4.24
C LYS A 85 14.70 0.99 -3.65
N VAL A 86 15.49 0.40 -2.77
CA VAL A 86 15.09 -0.74 -1.96
C VAL A 86 14.80 -0.20 -0.57
N THR A 87 13.53 -0.31 -0.15
CA THR A 87 13.05 0.13 1.15
C THR A 87 11.82 -0.69 1.48
N PHE A 88 11.65 -1.06 2.74
CA PHE A 88 10.58 -1.95 3.20
C PHE A 88 9.71 -1.20 4.21
N THR A 89 8.47 -1.66 4.37
CA THR A 89 7.52 -1.11 5.35
C THR A 89 7.12 -2.17 6.35
N TRP A 90 7.70 -3.37 6.27
CA TRP A 90 7.47 -4.46 7.19
C TRP A 90 8.72 -5.34 7.25
N SER A 91 9.07 -5.82 8.44
CA SER A 91 10.01 -6.92 8.59
C SER A 91 9.60 -7.84 9.73
N ASN A 92 9.98 -9.12 9.64
CA ASN A 92 9.80 -10.03 10.76
C ASN A 92 10.74 -9.65 11.93
N LYS A 93 10.42 -10.17 13.11
CA LYS A 93 11.13 -9.86 14.36
C LYS A 93 12.66 -9.99 14.29
N ASP A 94 13.15 -10.98 13.55
CA ASP A 94 14.59 -11.26 13.43
C ASP A 94 15.23 -10.62 12.18
N HIS A 95 14.49 -9.78 11.44
CA HIS A 95 14.90 -9.09 10.22
C HIS A 95 15.43 -9.99 9.09
N THR A 96 15.08 -11.28 9.11
CA THR A 96 15.43 -12.24 8.06
C THR A 96 14.49 -12.17 6.85
N GLN A 97 13.32 -11.54 7.01
CA GLN A 97 12.36 -11.28 5.96
C GLN A 97 11.89 -9.82 6.03
N ALA A 98 11.81 -9.15 4.90
CA ALA A 98 11.25 -7.81 4.80
C ALA A 98 10.51 -7.63 3.47
N SER A 99 9.48 -6.81 3.48
CA SER A 99 8.71 -6.46 2.28
C SER A 99 8.11 -5.06 2.37
N ARG A 100 7.88 -4.43 1.22
CA ARG A 100 7.09 -3.19 1.12
C ARG A 100 5.66 -3.53 0.78
N ILE A 101 4.81 -3.55 1.80
CA ILE A 101 3.41 -3.96 1.71
C ILE A 101 2.43 -2.83 2.01
N ASP A 102 2.93 -1.72 2.55
CA ASP A 102 2.16 -0.48 2.76
C ASP A 102 2.34 0.44 1.56
N ARG A 103 1.22 0.90 1.00
CA ARG A 103 1.21 1.59 -0.29
C ARG A 103 0.23 2.76 -0.29
N PHE A 104 0.64 3.85 -0.92
CA PHE A 104 -0.27 4.88 -1.41
C PHE A 104 -0.53 4.66 -2.91
N LEU A 105 -1.73 4.21 -3.23
CA LEU A 105 -2.21 4.10 -4.61
C LEU A 105 -3.02 5.35 -4.95
N VAL A 106 -2.65 6.02 -6.05
CA VAL A 106 -3.32 7.25 -6.48
C VAL A 106 -3.86 7.10 -7.89
N ALA A 107 -5.03 7.68 -8.16
CA ALA A 107 -5.56 7.74 -9.52
C ALA A 107 -4.56 8.46 -10.43
N LYS A 108 -4.30 7.92 -11.62
CA LYS A 108 -3.31 8.48 -12.57
C LYS A 108 -3.53 9.96 -12.91
N GLY A 109 -4.77 10.43 -12.88
CA GLY A 109 -5.13 11.83 -13.11
C GLY A 109 -4.82 12.78 -11.94
N LEU A 110 -4.49 12.25 -10.75
CA LEU A 110 -4.17 13.06 -9.58
C LEU A 110 -2.70 13.50 -9.62
N THR A 111 -2.45 14.73 -10.06
CA THR A 111 -1.11 15.31 -10.22
C THR A 111 -0.59 16.03 -8.98
N LEU A 112 -1.38 16.08 -7.90
CA LEU A 112 -1.10 16.89 -6.71
C LEU A 112 -0.06 16.29 -5.75
N VAL A 113 0.42 15.07 -5.99
CA VAL A 113 1.35 14.41 -5.06
C VAL A 113 2.77 14.93 -5.28
N THR A 114 3.25 15.76 -4.35
CA THR A 114 4.59 16.36 -4.41
C THR A 114 5.66 15.52 -3.71
N LYS A 115 5.29 14.76 -2.66
CA LYS A 115 6.20 13.91 -1.88
C LYS A 115 5.47 12.66 -1.39
N CYS A 116 6.21 11.56 -1.29
CA CYS A 116 5.77 10.31 -0.67
C CYS A 116 7.00 9.60 -0.11
N ASN A 117 7.09 9.50 1.21
CA ASN A 117 8.26 8.98 1.92
C ASN A 117 7.81 7.86 2.85
N ILE A 118 8.68 6.87 3.05
CA ILE A 118 8.59 5.91 4.14
C ILE A 118 9.39 6.52 5.29
N LEU A 119 8.80 6.55 6.48
CA LEU A 119 9.42 7.13 7.68
C LEU A 119 9.52 6.02 8.72
N PRO A 120 10.66 5.87 9.42
CA PRO A 120 10.82 4.83 10.42
C PRO A 120 9.83 5.04 11.57
N CYS A 121 9.25 3.94 12.04
CA CYS A 121 8.42 3.84 13.20
C CYS A 121 9.29 4.06 14.43
N VAL A 122 9.06 5.19 15.10
CA VAL A 122 9.81 5.55 16.29
C VAL A 122 9.26 4.73 17.46
N TYR A 123 10.15 4.20 18.32
CA TYR A 123 9.84 3.51 19.58
C TYR A 123 9.31 2.06 19.48
N ASP A 124 9.64 1.31 18.42
CA ASP A 124 9.32 -0.14 18.28
C ASP A 124 7.83 -0.47 18.54
N LEU A 125 6.93 0.46 18.18
CA LEU A 125 5.49 0.32 18.43
C LEU A 125 4.80 -0.61 17.43
N SER A 126 5.50 -1.00 16.35
CA SER A 126 4.99 -1.87 15.29
C SER A 126 6.14 -2.60 14.60
N ASP A 127 5.84 -3.75 13.99
CA ASP A 127 6.67 -4.47 13.02
C ASP A 127 6.62 -3.86 11.60
N HIS A 128 6.00 -2.70 11.46
CA HIS A 128 5.97 -1.92 10.23
C HIS A 128 6.88 -0.69 10.30
N ASP A 129 7.34 -0.26 9.11
CA ASP A 129 8.15 0.91 8.82
C ASP A 129 9.48 0.96 9.60
N PHE A 130 10.46 0.12 9.25
CA PHE A 130 11.81 0.12 9.83
C PHE A 130 12.79 1.05 9.10
#